data_AF-A0A354GP82-F1
#
_entry.id   AF-A0A354GP82-F1
#
_cell.length_a   1.000
_cell.length_b   1.000
_cell.length_c   1.000
_cell.angle_alpha   90.00
_cell.angle_beta   90.00
_cell.angle_gamma   90.00
#
_symmetry.space_group_name_H-M   'P 1'
#
loop_
_entity.id
_entity.type
_entity.pdbx_description
1 polymer ?
#
loop_
_entity_poly.entity_id
_entity_poly.type
_entity_poly.pdbx_seq_one_letter_code
_entity_poly.pdbx_strand_id
1 'polypeptide(L)'
;MDSRENLLRVYKELADWYERQRQPPMRDRFLVLAADAALLANRPDEAEQLRLRLLKVNPHHMLKPYASFAQALKAPDVLTYVKDLRVNYPANVAEDLLGRLQKEDKRPTGSIAAPTTLAGFAASSAPAASGDLFLDSKEAQHDLAPTAPPGALGSSYDLAPLHLDSRPQTLPLPGAFPTRPSSPVPPRREPVRSRNPMPAPLPLANEPAPVRTANEASTASGSWLAVLVFLLVLALGAAVAGFTFLRPYLPAQWLP
;
A
#
# COMPACT_ATOMS: atom_id res chain seq x y z
N MET A 1 25.81 6.60 16.53
CA MET A 1 24.59 6.83 15.74
C MET A 1 23.68 5.68 16.05
N ASP A 2 22.56 5.93 16.74
CA ASP A 2 21.73 4.82 17.18
C ASP A 2 21.08 4.19 15.95
N SER A 3 21.12 2.87 15.83
CA SER A 3 20.62 2.15 14.65
C SER A 3 19.17 2.50 14.32
N ARG A 4 18.38 2.90 15.33
CA ARG A 4 16.98 3.34 15.20
C ARG A 4 16.85 4.70 14.50
N GLU A 5 17.78 5.60 14.76
CA GLU A 5 17.80 6.95 14.19
C GLU A 5 18.24 6.90 12.72
N ASN A 6 19.21 6.04 12.42
CA ASN A 6 19.57 5.73 11.03
C ASN A 6 18.37 5.16 10.27
N LEU A 7 17.66 4.21 10.88
CA LEU A 7 16.48 3.58 10.28
C LEU A 7 15.35 4.59 9.98
N LEU A 8 15.05 5.46 10.95
CA LEU A 8 14.12 6.58 10.77
C LEU A 8 14.51 7.45 9.57
N ARG A 9 15.80 7.80 9.47
CA ARG A 9 16.31 8.61 8.36
C ARG A 9 16.15 7.90 7.02
N VAL A 10 16.53 6.62 6.93
CA VAL A 10 16.42 5.82 5.70
C VAL A 10 14.98 5.75 5.21
N TYR A 11 14.01 5.48 6.10
CA TYR A 11 12.60 5.43 5.70
C TYR A 11 12.03 6.79 5.26
N LYS A 12 12.46 7.90 5.89
CA LYS A 12 12.08 9.24 5.44
C LYS A 12 12.61 9.54 4.04
N GLU A 13 13.89 9.25 3.78
CA GLU A 13 14.50 9.46 2.47
C GLU A 13 13.84 8.61 1.38
N LEU A 14 13.49 7.35 1.68
CA LEU A 14 12.74 6.51 0.76
C LEU A 14 11.34 7.07 0.48
N ALA A 15 10.60 7.50 1.51
CA ALA A 15 9.29 8.10 1.33
C ALA A 15 9.36 9.34 0.42
N ASP A 16 10.34 10.23 0.65
CA ASP A 16 10.56 11.43 -0.17
C ASP A 16 10.94 11.08 -1.63
N TRP A 17 11.69 10.00 -1.84
CA TRP A 17 12.04 9.53 -3.19
C TRP A 17 10.81 8.99 -3.94
N TYR A 18 9.99 8.15 -3.31
CA TYR A 18 8.76 7.65 -3.91
C TYR A 18 7.69 8.73 -4.11
N GLU A 19 7.70 9.79 -3.31
CA GLU A 19 6.88 10.98 -3.54
C GLU A 19 7.28 11.68 -4.84
N ARG A 20 8.59 11.88 -5.09
CA ARG A 20 9.10 12.47 -6.34
C ARG A 20 8.71 11.65 -7.57
N GLN A 21 8.61 10.32 -7.43
CA GLN A 21 8.21 9.42 -8.50
C GLN A 21 6.72 9.21 -8.69
N ARG A 22 5.88 9.91 -7.92
CA ARG A 22 4.42 9.75 -7.97
C ARG A 22 3.97 8.30 -7.76
N GLN A 23 4.61 7.59 -6.81
CA GLN A 23 4.18 6.27 -6.35
C GLN A 23 3.56 6.39 -4.94
N PRO A 24 2.32 6.90 -4.82
CA PRO A 24 1.69 7.16 -3.53
C PRO A 24 1.61 5.93 -2.60
N PRO A 25 1.30 4.71 -3.07
CA PRO A 25 1.23 3.54 -2.18
C PRO A 25 2.56 3.23 -1.50
N MET A 26 3.69 3.35 -2.22
CA MET A 26 5.01 3.06 -1.66
C MET A 26 5.44 4.14 -0.68
N ARG A 27 5.20 5.42 -1.02
CA ARG A 27 5.42 6.54 -0.10
C ARG A 27 4.67 6.31 1.22
N ASP A 28 3.38 5.97 1.14
CA ASP A 28 2.53 5.82 2.32
C ASP A 28 3.04 4.70 3.26
N ARG A 29 3.49 3.58 2.69
CA ARG A 29 4.13 2.48 3.45
C ARG A 29 5.38 2.93 4.19
N PHE A 30 6.27 3.67 3.52
CA PHE A 30 7.51 4.16 4.15
C PHE A 30 7.27 5.27 5.17
N LEU A 31 6.23 6.11 5.00
CA LEU A 31 5.83 7.07 6.03
C LEU A 31 5.35 6.39 7.31
N VAL A 32 4.60 5.29 7.19
CA VAL A 32 4.16 4.50 8.35
C VAL A 32 5.36 3.84 9.05
N LEU A 33 6.29 3.24 8.30
CA LEU A 33 7.51 2.66 8.86
C LEU A 33 8.42 3.71 9.51
N ALA A 34 8.53 4.90 8.92
CA ALA A 34 9.25 6.02 9.52
C ALA A 34 8.61 6.47 10.84
N ALA A 35 7.29 6.59 10.91
CA ALA A 35 6.59 6.98 12.14
C ALA A 35 6.78 5.93 13.26
N ASP A 36 6.78 4.65 12.90
CA ASP A 36 7.08 3.56 13.82
C ASP A 36 8.54 3.59 14.33
N ALA A 37 9.51 3.80 13.44
CA ALA A 37 10.92 3.98 13.82
C ALA A 37 11.13 5.21 14.73
N ALA A 38 10.39 6.30 14.51
CA ALA A 38 10.42 7.48 15.37
C ALA A 38 9.95 7.18 16.79
N LEU A 39 8.87 6.38 16.94
CA LEU A 39 8.43 5.93 18.26
C LEU A 39 9.47 5.03 18.95
N LEU A 40 10.10 4.12 18.23
CA LEU A 40 11.19 3.28 18.77
C LEU A 40 12.42 4.10 19.21
N ALA A 41 12.64 5.26 18.58
CA ALA A 41 13.66 6.23 18.93
C ALA A 41 13.22 7.22 20.05
N ASN A 42 12.08 6.98 20.70
CA ASN A 42 11.48 7.87 21.71
C ASN A 42 11.18 9.29 21.21
N ARG A 43 10.82 9.45 19.92
CA ARG A 43 10.46 10.73 19.30
C ARG A 43 8.98 10.74 18.88
N PRO A 44 8.04 10.84 19.83
CA PRO A 44 6.60 10.79 19.53
C PRO A 44 6.14 11.97 18.66
N ASP A 45 6.74 13.15 18.83
CA ASP A 45 6.36 14.33 18.04
C ASP A 45 6.68 14.14 16.55
N GLU A 46 7.81 13.53 16.21
CA GLU A 46 8.17 13.20 14.82
C GLU A 46 7.20 12.17 14.23
N ALA A 47 6.78 11.18 15.03
CA ALA A 47 5.80 10.18 14.60
C ALA A 47 4.44 10.82 14.26
N GLU A 48 3.98 11.78 15.07
CA GLU A 48 2.75 12.53 14.78
C GLU A 48 2.88 13.40 13.53
N GLN A 49 4.00 14.07 13.33
CA GLN A 49 4.24 14.87 12.13
C GLN A 49 4.19 14.01 10.86
N LEU A 50 4.78 12.81 10.90
CA LEU A 50 4.73 11.86 9.78
C LEU A 50 3.32 11.35 9.53
N ARG A 51 2.53 11.07 10.57
CA ARG A 51 1.11 10.72 10.44
C ARG A 51 0.29 11.85 9.82
N LEU A 52 0.48 13.09 10.27
CA LEU A 52 -0.21 14.26 9.73
C LEU A 52 0.17 14.50 8.26
N ARG A 53 1.45 14.35 7.91
CA ARG A 53 1.93 14.42 6.52
C ARG A 53 1.24 13.37 5.64
N LEU A 54 1.15 12.14 6.13
CA LEU A 54 0.46 11.04 5.45
C LEU A 54 -1.03 11.35 5.23
N LEU A 55 -1.74 11.79 6.27
CA LEU A 55 -3.17 12.13 6.19
C LEU A 55 -3.45 13.35 5.31
N LYS A 56 -2.51 14.30 5.22
CA LYS A 56 -2.62 15.47 4.34
C LYS A 56 -2.71 15.05 2.87
N VAL A 57 -1.97 14.01 2.47
CA VAL A 57 -1.97 13.53 1.08
C VAL A 57 -2.96 12.40 0.84
N ASN A 58 -3.22 11.57 1.85
CA ASN A 58 -4.18 10.48 1.80
C ASN A 58 -5.21 10.60 2.95
N PRO A 59 -6.30 11.38 2.75
CA PRO A 59 -7.32 11.60 3.77
C PRO A 59 -8.16 10.37 4.12
N HIS A 60 -8.00 9.28 3.36
CA HIS A 60 -8.71 8.00 3.53
C HIS A 60 -7.80 6.90 4.09
N HIS A 61 -6.61 7.25 4.58
CA HIS A 61 -5.71 6.27 5.19
C HIS A 61 -6.31 5.67 6.47
N MET A 62 -6.00 4.40 6.77
CA MET A 62 -6.47 3.66 7.97
C MET A 62 -6.11 4.33 9.30
N LEU A 63 -5.21 5.33 9.29
CA LEU A 63 -4.74 6.04 10.48
C LEU A 63 -5.60 7.26 10.84
N LYS A 64 -6.59 7.60 10.01
CA LYS A 64 -7.52 8.72 10.20
C LYS A 64 -8.35 8.65 11.50
N PRO A 65 -8.96 7.52 11.89
CA PRO A 65 -9.87 7.50 13.04
C PRO A 65 -9.15 7.67 14.38
N TYR A 66 -7.82 7.60 14.39
CA TYR A 66 -7.01 7.70 15.61
C TYR A 66 -6.55 9.15 15.83
N ALA A 67 -6.56 9.59 17.10
CA ALA A 67 -6.12 10.94 17.46
C ALA A 67 -4.60 11.10 17.41
N SER A 68 -3.86 9.99 17.55
CA SER A 68 -2.40 9.95 17.51
C SER A 68 -1.89 8.65 16.87
N PHE A 69 -0.67 8.65 16.33
CA PHE A 69 0.02 7.46 15.82
C PHE A 69 0.28 6.45 16.94
N ALA A 70 0.65 6.93 18.14
CA ALA A 70 0.81 6.06 19.31
C ALA A 70 -0.50 5.39 19.73
N GLN A 71 -1.66 6.05 19.55
CA GLN A 71 -2.97 5.44 19.75
C GLN A 71 -3.28 4.43 18.65
N ALA A 72 -2.97 4.76 17.39
CA ALA A 72 -3.19 3.87 16.26
C ALA A 72 -2.44 2.54 16.42
N LEU A 73 -1.20 2.55 16.91
CA LEU A 73 -0.44 1.33 17.22
C LEU A 73 -1.02 0.46 18.34
N LYS A 74 -2.08 0.89 19.03
CA LYS A 74 -2.80 0.02 19.97
C LYS A 74 -3.89 -0.79 19.28
N ALA A 75 -4.28 -0.39 18.06
CA ALA A 75 -5.31 -1.06 17.30
C ALA A 75 -4.74 -2.31 16.60
N PRO A 76 -5.44 -3.46 16.64
CA PRO A 76 -4.91 -4.74 16.17
C PRO A 76 -4.67 -4.78 14.65
N ASP A 77 -5.50 -4.07 13.89
CA ASP A 77 -5.41 -3.89 12.44
C ASP A 77 -4.12 -3.15 12.04
N VAL A 78 -3.86 -2.01 12.67
CA VAL A 78 -2.66 -1.19 12.43
C VAL A 78 -1.40 -1.94 12.86
N LEU A 79 -1.43 -2.65 13.99
CA LEU A 79 -0.30 -3.48 14.44
C LEU A 79 0.04 -4.58 13.45
N THR A 80 -0.97 -5.28 12.94
CA THR A 80 -0.78 -6.33 11.94
C THR A 80 -0.18 -5.74 10.67
N TYR A 81 -0.72 -4.62 10.21
CA TYR A 81 -0.20 -3.92 9.04
C TYR A 81 1.27 -3.49 9.20
N VAL A 82 1.63 -2.85 10.32
CA VAL A 82 3.02 -2.43 10.59
C VAL A 82 3.96 -3.64 10.71
N LYS A 83 3.50 -4.73 11.32
CA LYS A 83 4.28 -5.98 11.41
C LYS A 83 4.56 -6.55 10.02
N ASP A 84 3.56 -6.60 9.15
CA ASP A 84 3.72 -7.06 7.77
C ASP A 84 4.66 -6.15 6.98
N LEU A 85 4.58 -4.82 7.18
CA LEU A 85 5.52 -3.89 6.57
C LEU A 85 6.97 -4.13 7.03
N ARG A 86 7.19 -4.40 8.32
CA ARG A 86 8.54 -4.69 8.85
C ARG A 86 9.11 -6.00 8.29
N VAL A 87 8.26 -6.99 8.01
CA VAL A 87 8.68 -8.25 7.37
C VAL A 87 9.05 -8.03 5.90
N ASN A 88 8.26 -7.23 5.17
CA ASN A 88 8.50 -6.98 3.74
C ASN A 88 9.63 -5.98 3.48
N TYR A 89 9.85 -5.04 4.40
CA TYR A 89 10.87 -3.99 4.29
C TYR A 89 11.70 -3.91 5.57
N PRO A 90 12.54 -4.92 5.86
CA PRO A 90 13.48 -4.84 6.97
C PRO A 90 14.54 -3.77 6.70
N ALA A 91 15.26 -3.36 7.76
CA ALA A 91 16.24 -2.27 7.71
C ALA A 91 17.29 -2.43 6.60
N ASN A 92 17.85 -3.63 6.46
CA ASN A 92 18.85 -3.95 5.45
C ASN A 92 18.31 -3.81 4.01
N VAL A 93 17.05 -4.23 3.77
CA VAL A 93 16.41 -4.09 2.45
C VAL A 93 16.13 -2.61 2.15
N ALA A 94 15.70 -1.83 3.15
CA ALA A 94 15.48 -0.41 3.00
C ALA A 94 16.78 0.36 2.68
N GLU A 95 17.88 0.02 3.35
CA GLU A 95 19.20 0.59 3.08
C GLU A 95 19.70 0.23 1.67
N ASP A 96 19.56 -1.03 1.24
CA ASP A 96 19.92 -1.44 -0.12
C ASP A 96 19.06 -0.74 -1.19
N LEU A 97 17.74 -0.64 -0.97
CA LEU A 97 16.85 0.12 -1.84
C LEU A 97 17.35 1.56 -1.97
N LEU A 98 17.54 2.27 -0.85
CA LEU A 98 18.02 3.65 -0.87
C LEU A 98 19.37 3.78 -1.59
N GLY A 99 20.30 2.85 -1.37
CA GLY A 99 21.60 2.82 -2.04
C GLY A 99 21.49 2.67 -3.56
N ARG A 100 20.59 1.80 -4.05
CA ARG A 100 20.33 1.64 -5.49
C ARG A 100 19.74 2.91 -6.11
N LEU A 101 18.79 3.52 -5.42
CA LEU A 101 18.12 4.74 -5.90
C LEU A 101 19.06 5.94 -5.94
N GLN A 102 19.92 6.10 -4.93
CA GLN A 102 20.97 7.12 -4.93
C GLN A 102 22.00 6.92 -6.05
N LYS A 103 22.27 5.66 -6.43
CA LYS A 103 23.16 5.34 -7.56
C LYS A 103 22.51 5.69 -8.90
N GLU A 104 21.20 5.49 -9.03
CA GLU A 104 20.44 5.87 -10.22
C GLU A 104 20.39 7.40 -10.40
N ASP A 105 20.10 8.15 -9.33
CA ASP A 105 20.12 9.62 -9.34
C ASP A 105 21.51 10.19 -9.70
N LYS A 106 22.59 9.49 -9.32
CA LYS A 106 23.97 9.88 -9.65
C LYS A 106 24.38 9.55 -11.08
N ARG A 107 23.64 8.70 -11.79
CA ARG A 107 23.96 8.41 -13.19
C ARG A 107 23.65 9.68 -13.98
N PRO A 108 24.66 10.40 -14.52
CA PRO A 108 24.41 11.67 -15.17
C PRO A 108 23.46 11.39 -16.33
N THR A 109 22.25 11.95 -16.25
CA THR A 109 21.21 11.96 -17.28
C THR A 109 21.64 12.76 -18.52
N GLY A 110 22.96 12.83 -18.77
CA GLY A 110 23.65 13.69 -19.72
C GLY A 110 24.70 12.94 -20.53
N SER A 111 24.45 11.66 -20.83
CA SER A 111 25.01 11.06 -22.05
C SER A 111 23.89 10.78 -23.04
N ILE A 112 23.11 11.82 -23.31
CA ILE A 112 22.65 12.02 -24.68
C ILE A 112 23.93 12.38 -25.44
N ALA A 113 24.68 11.35 -25.84
CA ALA A 113 25.60 11.50 -26.95
C ALA A 113 24.76 12.17 -28.04
N ALA A 114 25.17 13.39 -28.41
CA ALA A 114 24.61 14.08 -29.55
C ALA A 114 24.44 13.05 -30.69
N PRO A 115 23.33 13.05 -31.43
CA PRO A 115 23.27 12.27 -32.65
C PRO A 115 24.49 12.69 -33.46
N THR A 116 25.47 11.81 -33.59
CA THR A 116 26.50 11.94 -34.62
C THR A 116 25.71 11.86 -35.91
N THR A 117 25.38 13.04 -36.43
CA THR A 117 24.89 13.29 -37.77
C THR A 117 25.94 12.75 -38.71
N LEU A 118 25.90 11.45 -38.97
CA LEU A 118 26.72 10.79 -39.96
C LEU A 118 26.08 11.13 -41.31
N ALA A 119 26.45 12.31 -41.80
CA ALA A 119 26.28 12.66 -43.20
C ALA A 119 27.01 11.60 -44.03
N GLY A 120 26.26 10.89 -44.88
CA GLY A 120 26.83 10.07 -45.95
C GLY A 120 26.48 8.60 -45.89
N PHE A 121 25.21 8.25 -46.16
CA PHE A 121 24.93 7.07 -46.97
C PHE A 121 23.96 7.46 -48.07
N ALA A 122 24.54 7.72 -49.24
CA ALA A 122 23.84 7.89 -50.48
C ALA A 122 23.18 6.56 -50.91
N ALA A 123 21.93 6.68 -51.33
CA ALA A 123 21.24 5.90 -52.35
C ALA A 123 21.67 4.43 -52.55
N SER A 124 20.81 3.50 -52.13
CA SER A 124 20.51 2.35 -52.96
C SER A 124 19.02 2.05 -52.94
N SER A 125 18.49 1.98 -54.15
CA SER A 125 17.11 1.91 -54.57
C SER A 125 16.41 0.60 -54.20
N ALA A 126 15.10 0.72 -53.97
CA ALA A 126 14.10 -0.34 -53.89
C ALA A 126 14.08 -1.26 -55.14
N PRO A 127 13.38 -2.42 -55.09
CA PRO A 127 11.91 -2.44 -55.26
C PRO A 127 11.20 -3.33 -54.21
N ALA A 128 10.09 -2.87 -53.62
CA ALA A 128 8.71 -3.16 -54.07
C ALA A 128 8.34 -4.66 -54.07
N ALA A 129 7.73 -5.11 -52.97
CA ALA A 129 6.80 -6.23 -52.99
C ALA A 129 5.73 -5.97 -51.93
N SER A 130 4.57 -5.57 -52.42
CA SER A 130 3.31 -5.36 -51.73
C SER A 130 2.88 -6.64 -50.99
N GLY A 131 2.31 -6.45 -49.81
CA GLY A 131 1.69 -7.53 -49.03
C GLY A 131 0.90 -6.93 -47.89
N ASP A 132 -0.26 -6.36 -48.23
CA ASP A 132 -1.33 -6.02 -47.30
C ASP A 132 -1.54 -7.15 -46.30
N LEU A 133 -1.32 -6.86 -45.02
CA LEU A 133 -1.91 -7.61 -43.92
C LEU A 133 -2.64 -6.63 -43.01
N PHE A 134 -3.82 -6.32 -43.51
CA PHE A 134 -5.01 -5.90 -42.80
C PHE A 134 -5.22 -6.82 -41.57
N LEU A 135 -4.74 -6.39 -40.40
CA LEU A 135 -5.12 -7.01 -39.14
C LEU A 135 -6.45 -6.39 -38.69
N ASP A 136 -7.49 -7.07 -39.15
CA ASP A 136 -8.86 -7.09 -38.66
C ASP A 136 -8.91 -7.02 -37.13
N SER A 137 -9.21 -5.83 -36.61
CA SER A 137 -9.65 -5.64 -35.22
C SER A 137 -11.05 -6.20 -35.09
N LYS A 138 -11.15 -7.54 -35.05
CA LYS A 138 -12.39 -8.23 -34.73
C LYS A 138 -12.68 -8.07 -33.25
N GLU A 139 -13.45 -7.02 -33.00
CA GLU A 139 -14.32 -6.79 -31.88
C GLU A 139 -15.06 -8.09 -31.50
N ALA A 140 -14.50 -8.84 -30.56
CA ALA A 140 -15.19 -9.94 -29.90
C ALA A 140 -16.07 -9.34 -28.81
N GLN A 141 -17.20 -8.83 -29.26
CA GLN A 141 -18.42 -8.63 -28.48
C GLN A 141 -18.83 -10.00 -27.89
N HIS A 142 -18.30 -10.29 -26.70
CA HIS A 142 -18.78 -11.41 -25.90
C HIS A 142 -20.03 -10.98 -25.15
N ASP A 143 -21.17 -11.27 -25.76
CA ASP A 143 -22.42 -11.56 -25.05
C ASP A 143 -22.14 -12.65 -24.01
N LEU A 144 -22.05 -12.25 -22.75
CA LEU A 144 -22.23 -13.14 -21.62
C LEU A 144 -23.37 -12.58 -20.77
N ALA A 145 -24.50 -13.26 -20.93
CA ALA A 145 -25.69 -13.10 -20.12
C ALA A 145 -25.36 -13.12 -18.61
N PRO A 146 -26.03 -12.29 -17.81
CA PRO A 146 -25.95 -12.38 -16.36
C PRO A 146 -26.70 -13.63 -15.90
N THR A 147 -25.96 -14.67 -15.50
CA THR A 147 -26.55 -15.77 -14.72
C THR A 147 -26.75 -15.25 -13.30
N ALA A 148 -27.99 -14.83 -13.03
CA ALA A 148 -28.45 -14.47 -11.69
C ALA A 148 -28.42 -15.70 -10.77
N PRO A 149 -27.89 -15.59 -9.54
CA PRO A 149 -28.24 -16.53 -8.48
C PRO A 149 -29.68 -16.24 -8.00
N PRO A 150 -30.56 -17.25 -7.89
CA PRO A 150 -31.85 -17.08 -7.25
C PRO A 150 -31.68 -17.09 -5.73
N GLY A 151 -32.21 -16.07 -5.07
CA GLY A 151 -32.60 -16.17 -3.66
C GLY A 151 -31.64 -15.55 -2.64
N ALA A 152 -31.81 -14.24 -2.40
CA ALA A 152 -31.76 -13.69 -1.05
C ALA A 152 -32.75 -12.51 -0.99
N LEU A 153 -33.99 -12.85 -0.64
CA LEU A 153 -35.02 -11.89 -0.27
C LEU A 153 -34.56 -11.11 0.97
N GLY A 154 -34.69 -9.79 0.91
CA GLY A 154 -34.92 -8.95 2.08
C GLY A 154 -33.69 -8.28 2.66
N SER A 155 -33.35 -7.10 2.12
CA SER A 155 -32.98 -5.99 3.00
C SER A 155 -33.23 -4.67 2.27
N SER A 156 -34.43 -4.14 2.47
CA SER A 156 -34.86 -2.82 2.04
C SER A 156 -34.11 -1.79 2.88
N TYR A 157 -33.02 -1.24 2.36
CA TYR A 157 -32.48 0.02 2.85
C TYR A 157 -33.15 1.12 2.04
N ASP A 158 -34.18 1.68 2.66
CA ASP A 158 -34.91 2.85 2.23
C ASP A 158 -33.93 4.02 2.05
N LEU A 159 -33.68 4.39 0.79
CA LEU A 159 -32.88 5.55 0.43
C LEU A 159 -33.72 6.80 0.69
N ALA A 160 -33.57 7.38 1.87
CA ALA A 160 -34.04 8.73 2.14
C ALA A 160 -33.30 9.72 1.20
N PRO A 161 -34.02 10.60 0.47
CA PRO A 161 -33.40 11.64 -0.33
C PRO A 161 -32.76 12.68 0.59
N LEU A 162 -31.44 12.84 0.53
CA LEU A 162 -30.75 13.95 1.18
C LEU A 162 -31.11 15.24 0.43
N HIS A 163 -32.06 15.96 1.01
CA HIS A 163 -32.48 17.31 0.65
C HIS A 163 -31.28 18.26 0.72
N LEU A 164 -30.85 18.76 -0.44
CA LEU A 164 -29.76 19.73 -0.57
C LEU A 164 -30.31 21.14 -0.29
N ASP A 165 -30.49 21.49 0.99
CA ASP A 165 -30.83 22.86 1.38
C ASP A 165 -29.57 23.74 1.32
N SER A 166 -29.40 24.39 0.17
CA SER A 166 -28.47 25.51 -0.02
C SER A 166 -29.04 26.75 0.65
N ARG A 167 -28.65 27.01 1.91
CA ARG A 167 -28.81 28.32 2.54
C ARG A 167 -27.51 29.14 2.39
N PRO A 168 -27.56 30.33 1.77
CA PRO A 168 -26.44 31.26 1.80
C PRO A 168 -26.28 31.80 3.23
N GLN A 169 -25.19 31.43 3.92
CA GLN A 169 -24.81 32.09 5.16
C GLN A 169 -24.15 33.43 4.84
N THR A 170 -24.94 34.49 4.97
CA THR A 170 -24.46 35.86 5.12
C THR A 170 -23.62 35.99 6.40
N LEU A 171 -22.34 36.31 6.23
CA LEU A 171 -21.45 36.73 7.32
C LEU A 171 -21.97 38.01 7.99
N PRO A 172 -22.13 38.04 9.32
CA PRO A 172 -22.23 39.28 10.08
C PRO A 172 -20.83 39.84 10.39
N LEU A 173 -20.70 41.15 10.19
CA LEU A 173 -19.56 41.98 10.58
C LEU A 173 -19.26 41.93 12.11
N PRO A 174 -18.02 42.28 12.53
CA PRO A 174 -17.57 42.18 13.90
C PRO A 174 -18.18 43.27 14.79
N GLY A 175 -19.10 42.87 15.66
CA GLY A 175 -19.62 43.67 16.78
C GLY A 175 -18.91 43.32 18.08
N ALA A 176 -18.57 44.35 18.85
CA ALA A 176 -17.85 44.34 20.11
C ALA A 176 -18.27 43.20 21.07
N PHE A 177 -17.29 42.44 21.57
CA PHE A 177 -17.51 41.44 22.61
C PHE A 177 -17.85 42.13 23.94
N PRO A 178 -19.01 41.84 24.56
CA PRO A 178 -19.27 42.23 25.94
C PRO A 178 -18.35 41.44 26.89
N THR A 179 -17.82 42.15 27.88
CA THR A 179 -17.12 41.59 29.04
C THR A 179 -17.98 40.52 29.71
N ARG A 180 -17.58 39.26 29.57
CA ARG A 180 -18.26 38.12 30.19
C ARG A 180 -18.06 38.17 31.71
N PRO A 181 -19.14 38.12 32.52
CA PRO A 181 -19.02 38.05 33.96
C PRO A 181 -18.33 36.75 34.38
N SER A 182 -17.39 36.90 35.32
CA SER A 182 -16.65 35.86 36.01
C SER A 182 -17.59 34.78 36.54
N SER A 183 -17.50 33.57 35.95
CA SER A 183 -18.16 32.40 36.51
C SER A 183 -17.49 31.99 37.82
N PRO A 184 -18.26 31.64 38.86
CA PRO A 184 -17.72 31.28 40.16
C PRO A 184 -16.91 29.98 40.08
N VAL A 185 -15.72 30.04 40.67
CA VAL A 185 -14.79 28.94 40.85
C VAL A 185 -15.49 27.80 41.61
N PRO A 186 -15.58 26.57 41.06
CA PRO A 186 -16.10 25.44 41.82
C PRO A 186 -15.15 25.06 42.96
N PRO A 187 -15.67 24.67 44.14
CA PRO A 187 -14.85 24.32 45.28
C PRO A 187 -13.98 23.09 44.98
N ARG A 188 -12.69 23.25 45.27
CA ARG A 188 -11.63 22.24 45.23
C ARG A 188 -12.06 20.99 46.01
N ARG A 189 -12.39 19.90 45.29
CA ARG A 189 -12.63 18.59 45.91
C ARG A 189 -11.31 18.04 46.45
N GLU A 190 -11.28 17.74 47.74
CA GLU A 190 -10.17 17.12 48.42
C GLU A 190 -9.89 15.69 47.89
N PRO A 191 -8.63 15.25 47.90
CA PRO A 191 -8.26 13.89 47.53
C PRO A 191 -8.68 12.91 48.63
N VAL A 192 -9.77 12.16 48.40
CA VAL A 192 -10.11 11.00 49.22
C VAL A 192 -9.06 9.91 49.00
N ARG A 193 -8.14 9.83 49.95
CA ARG A 193 -7.12 8.79 50.09
C ARG A 193 -7.81 7.49 50.52
N SER A 194 -8.33 6.72 49.56
CA SER A 194 -8.79 5.36 49.82
C SER A 194 -7.60 4.40 49.83
N ARG A 195 -7.06 4.13 51.03
CA ARG A 195 -6.22 2.96 51.31
C ARG A 195 -7.13 1.75 51.37
N ASN A 196 -7.15 0.95 50.30
CA ASN A 196 -7.52 -0.47 50.40
C ASN A 196 -6.24 -1.31 50.29
N PRO A 197 -5.79 -1.97 51.37
CA PRO A 197 -4.80 -3.03 51.27
C PRO A 197 -5.47 -4.25 50.63
N MET A 198 -5.09 -4.55 49.40
CA MET A 198 -5.54 -5.75 48.70
C MET A 198 -4.74 -6.95 49.24
N PRO A 199 -5.41 -8.02 49.70
CA PRO A 199 -4.75 -9.22 50.19
C PRO A 199 -4.11 -10.05 49.06
N ALA A 200 -3.09 -10.80 49.45
CA ALA A 200 -2.26 -11.67 48.62
C ALA A 200 -3.06 -12.73 47.82
N PRO A 201 -2.56 -13.18 46.66
CA PRO A 201 -3.26 -14.07 45.75
C PRO A 201 -3.30 -15.52 46.26
N LEU A 202 -4.46 -16.16 46.12
CA LEU A 202 -4.63 -17.60 46.25
C LEU A 202 -4.10 -18.31 44.99
N PRO A 203 -3.41 -19.46 45.12
CA PRO A 203 -3.03 -20.31 43.99
C PRO A 203 -4.22 -21.18 43.56
N LEU A 204 -4.96 -20.75 42.54
CA LEU A 204 -5.78 -21.64 41.72
C LEU A 204 -4.94 -22.04 40.51
N ALA A 205 -4.45 -23.28 40.51
CA ALA A 205 -5.11 -24.42 39.89
C ALA A 205 -4.92 -24.40 38.37
N ASN A 206 -4.08 -25.33 37.91
CA ASN A 206 -3.78 -25.64 36.52
C ASN A 206 -5.05 -25.72 35.68
N GLU A 207 -5.35 -24.65 34.94
CA GLU A 207 -6.26 -24.72 33.80
C GLU A 207 -5.42 -25.16 32.59
N PRO A 208 -5.66 -26.35 32.02
CA PRO A 208 -4.95 -26.78 30.81
C PRO A 208 -5.27 -25.78 29.69
N ALA A 209 -4.23 -25.08 29.25
CA ALA A 209 -4.30 -24.09 28.18
C ALA A 209 -5.11 -24.66 27.00
N PRO A 210 -6.10 -23.92 26.46
CA PRO A 210 -6.66 -24.28 25.18
C PRO A 210 -5.50 -24.24 24.18
N VAL A 211 -5.20 -25.40 23.60
CA VAL A 211 -4.34 -25.55 22.44
C VAL A 211 -4.96 -24.69 21.34
N ARG A 212 -4.53 -23.43 21.27
CA ARG A 212 -4.75 -22.55 20.13
C ARG A 212 -4.02 -23.22 18.98
N THR A 213 -4.76 -23.98 18.18
CA THR A 213 -4.33 -24.46 16.88
C THR A 213 -3.89 -23.25 16.07
N ALA A 214 -2.58 -23.12 15.93
CA ALA A 214 -1.92 -22.19 15.03
C ALA A 214 -2.23 -22.60 13.59
N ASN A 215 -3.42 -22.24 13.10
CA ASN A 215 -3.87 -22.49 11.72
C ASN A 215 -4.19 -21.17 10.98
N GLU A 216 -3.44 -20.11 11.26
CA GLU A 216 -3.45 -18.87 10.46
C GLU A 216 -2.03 -18.47 10.03
N ALA A 217 -1.27 -19.46 9.56
CA ALA A 217 -0.17 -19.22 8.64
C ALA A 217 -0.53 -19.96 7.37
N SER A 218 -0.95 -19.24 6.31
CA SER A 218 -0.70 -19.62 4.90
C SER A 218 -1.48 -18.85 3.83
N THR A 219 -2.08 -17.68 4.08
CA THR A 219 -2.68 -16.91 2.96
C THR A 219 -1.64 -16.27 2.05
N ALA A 220 -0.41 -16.05 2.51
CA ALA A 220 0.71 -15.63 1.66
C ALA A 220 1.35 -16.80 0.86
N SER A 221 0.99 -18.04 1.17
CA SER A 221 1.55 -19.24 0.52
C SER A 221 0.82 -19.64 -0.77
N GLY A 222 -0.26 -18.96 -1.16
CA GLY A 222 -1.00 -19.27 -2.40
C GLY A 222 -0.48 -18.56 -3.66
N SER A 223 0.18 -17.41 -3.50
CA SER A 223 0.56 -16.56 -4.64
C SER A 223 1.70 -17.14 -5.49
N TRP A 224 2.62 -17.90 -4.90
CA TRP A 224 3.71 -18.53 -5.67
C TRP A 224 3.23 -19.74 -6.47
N LEU A 225 2.23 -20.47 -5.98
CA LEU A 225 1.62 -21.60 -6.68
C LEU A 225 0.93 -21.14 -7.96
N ALA A 226 0.21 -20.01 -7.92
CA ALA A 226 -0.42 -19.43 -9.10
C ALA A 226 0.61 -19.06 -10.19
N VAL A 227 1.76 -18.48 -9.79
CA VAL A 227 2.86 -18.17 -10.72
C VAL A 227 3.46 -19.44 -11.33
N LEU A 228 3.64 -20.50 -10.52
CA LEU A 228 4.18 -21.77 -11.00
C LEU A 228 3.24 -22.47 -11.97
N VAL A 229 1.94 -22.52 -11.67
CA VAL A 229 0.92 -23.07 -12.56
C VAL A 229 0.83 -22.26 -13.85
N PHE A 230 0.87 -20.92 -13.77
CA PHE A 230 0.88 -20.07 -14.95
C PHE A 230 2.09 -20.34 -15.86
N LEU A 231 3.29 -20.43 -15.30
CA LEU A 231 4.51 -20.74 -16.07
C LEU A 231 4.44 -22.15 -16.70
N LEU A 232 3.87 -23.12 -16.00
CA LEU A 232 3.70 -24.47 -16.52
C LEU A 232 2.73 -24.52 -17.71
N VAL A 233 1.59 -23.83 -17.61
CA VAL A 233 0.63 -23.70 -18.71
C VAL A 233 1.25 -22.98 -19.91
N LEU A 234 2.02 -21.91 -19.66
CA LEU A 234 2.69 -21.16 -20.72
C LEU A 234 3.76 -22.00 -21.42
N ALA A 235 4.56 -22.77 -20.68
CA ALA A 235 5.56 -23.68 -21.24
C ALA A 235 4.89 -24.80 -22.06
N LEU A 236 3.80 -25.37 -21.58
CA LEU A 236 3.03 -26.39 -22.31
C LEU A 236 2.46 -25.83 -23.62
N GLY A 237 1.89 -24.63 -23.58
CA GLY A 237 1.39 -23.95 -24.77
C GLY A 237 2.49 -23.69 -25.80
N ALA A 238 3.66 -23.20 -25.36
CA ALA A 238 4.82 -23.00 -26.23
C ALA A 238 5.34 -24.32 -26.84
N ALA A 239 5.35 -25.41 -26.06
CA ALA A 239 5.75 -26.73 -26.54
C ALA A 239 4.78 -27.28 -27.60
N VAL A 240 3.47 -27.15 -27.38
CA VAL A 240 2.44 -27.57 -28.36
C VAL A 240 2.54 -26.73 -29.63
N ALA A 241 2.67 -25.41 -29.51
CA ALA A 241 2.87 -24.53 -30.66
C ALA A 241 4.14 -24.91 -31.45
N GLY A 242 5.27 -25.05 -30.76
CA GLY A 242 6.53 -25.49 -31.36
C GLY A 242 6.39 -26.84 -32.07
N PHE A 243 5.74 -27.82 -31.43
CA PHE A 243 5.48 -29.13 -32.04
C PHE A 243 4.62 -29.00 -33.31
N THR A 244 3.55 -28.19 -33.29
CA THR A 244 2.72 -27.97 -34.48
C THR A 244 3.48 -27.31 -35.63
N PHE A 245 4.40 -26.38 -35.34
CA PHE A 245 5.24 -25.74 -36.35
C PHE A 245 6.37 -26.64 -36.86
N LEU A 246 6.94 -27.50 -36.01
CA LEU A 246 8.01 -28.42 -36.40
C LEU A 246 7.49 -29.70 -37.08
N ARG A 247 6.22 -30.07 -36.85
CA ARG A 247 5.59 -31.25 -37.44
C ARG A 247 5.82 -31.45 -38.95
N PRO A 248 5.67 -30.43 -39.83
CA PRO A 248 5.91 -30.61 -41.26
C PRO A 248 7.38 -30.85 -41.63
N TYR A 249 8.32 -30.56 -40.72
CA TYR A 249 9.76 -30.72 -40.93
C TYR A 249 10.33 -31.99 -40.28
N LEU A 250 9.54 -32.72 -39.49
CA LEU A 250 9.98 -33.96 -38.85
C LEU A 250 9.90 -35.13 -39.85
N PRO A 251 10.97 -35.95 -39.99
CA PRO A 251 10.96 -37.09 -40.89
C PRO A 251 9.96 -38.16 -40.43
N ALA A 252 9.23 -38.77 -41.37
CA ALA A 252 8.15 -39.71 -41.08
C ALA A 252 8.55 -40.92 -40.21
N GLN A 253 9.84 -41.28 -40.21
CA GLN A 253 10.39 -42.38 -39.41
C GLN A 253 10.54 -42.09 -37.91
N TRP A 254 10.26 -40.86 -37.45
CA TRP A 254 10.38 -40.44 -36.04
C TRP A 254 9.03 -40.30 -35.31
N LEU A 255 7.91 -40.44 -36.02
CA LEU A 255 6.58 -40.41 -35.42
C LEU A 255 6.17 -41.87 -35.09
N PRO A 256 5.86 -42.19 -33.81
CA PRO A 256 5.40 -43.52 -33.40
C PRO A 256 3.99 -43.86 -33.90
#